data_AF-A0A9E6PGB5-F1
#
_entry.id   AF-A0A9E6PGB5-F1
#
_cell.length_a   1.000
_cell.length_b   1.000
_cell.length_c   1.000
_cell.angle_alpha   90.00
_cell.angle_beta   90.00
_cell.angle_gamma   90.00
#
_symmetry.space_group_name_H-M   'P 1'
#
loop_
_entity.id
_entity.type
_entity.pdbx_description
1 polymer ?
#
loop_
_entity_poly.entity_id
_entity_poly.type
_entity_poly.pdbx_seq_one_letter_code
_entity_poly.pdbx_strand_id
1 'polypeptide(L)'
;MRRAISITVLSTLAGFAQAEGASSFDCDNFLKFGGDVTKTRALFDQGPETLTWNWFTCLNQPAASNNPNRVWETLKPSDQVYLSNGSAPGPYGARVQLPREVAEKANALGMNPARVMHNINAVQQVDGMILEMGGDVPEAVKGKPVRFQLLMSKDTYDYIVQKGVYNVNGQEALTSDLDFPPTAWELKASWLWIGADTTFQNRLQADGYYIAQAYYQENGQYVVGYAALSGLHVVNKLKPDWVWTTFENVNNSKYTVTNAIPPTPMTNSTGPTTAAAAANTSFQPANPMLSKYELIGTQYEPIPTKALITPKLLANSQLESAFQSQSSCLACHDTAAYSKTKGYFNFALREQGGIVYPTAKLPPQDFADYKKLDYVWSLKRAHWQR
;
A
#
# COMPACT_ATOMS: atom_id res chain seq x y z
N MET A 1 -6.03 -75.07 -9.07
CA MET A 1 -4.95 -74.10 -9.32
C MET A 1 -5.55 -72.72 -9.49
N ARG A 2 -5.62 -71.95 -8.41
CA ARG A 2 -6.12 -70.57 -8.41
C ARG A 2 -4.91 -69.64 -8.48
N ARG A 3 -4.83 -68.79 -9.51
CA ARG A 3 -3.86 -67.69 -9.58
C ARG A 3 -4.57 -66.42 -9.13
N ALA A 4 -4.15 -65.91 -7.98
CA ALA A 4 -4.53 -64.61 -7.46
C ALA A 4 -3.72 -63.52 -8.17
N ILE A 5 -4.40 -62.53 -8.73
CA ILE A 5 -3.81 -61.27 -9.17
C ILE A 5 -4.05 -60.29 -8.01
N SER A 6 -2.96 -59.87 -7.36
CA SER A 6 -3.01 -58.87 -6.30
C SER A 6 -3.11 -57.49 -6.95
N ILE A 7 -4.27 -56.84 -6.82
CA ILE A 7 -4.43 -55.41 -7.05
C ILE A 7 -4.12 -54.72 -5.72
N THR A 8 -2.88 -54.27 -5.56
CA THR A 8 -2.54 -53.34 -4.49
C THR A 8 -2.77 -51.95 -5.04
N VAL A 9 -3.90 -51.35 -4.65
CA VAL A 9 -4.21 -49.95 -4.92
C VAL A 9 -3.19 -49.10 -4.14
N LEU A 10 -2.41 -48.29 -4.87
CA LEU A 10 -1.68 -47.16 -4.29
C LEU A 10 -2.71 -46.15 -3.76
N SER A 11 -3.03 -46.25 -2.47
CA SER A 11 -3.63 -45.14 -1.72
C SER A 11 -2.53 -44.49 -0.89
N THR A 12 -1.78 -43.58 -1.49
CA THR A 12 -0.81 -42.73 -0.79
C THR A 12 -1.23 -41.27 -0.92
N LEU A 13 -1.48 -40.68 0.26
CA LEU A 13 -1.46 -39.24 0.58
C LEU A 13 -2.69 -38.42 0.19
N ALA A 14 -3.78 -38.65 0.92
CA ALA A 14 -4.69 -37.57 1.34
C ALA A 14 -4.54 -37.40 2.86
N GLY A 15 -4.17 -36.20 3.30
CA GLY A 15 -3.82 -35.83 4.68
C GLY A 15 -2.43 -35.18 4.68
N PHE A 16 -2.26 -33.89 4.93
CA PHE A 16 -2.87 -33.08 5.98
C PHE A 16 -3.33 -31.73 5.43
N ALA A 17 -4.65 -31.54 5.32
CA ALA A 17 -5.23 -30.22 5.55
C ALA A 17 -5.59 -30.18 7.04
N GLN A 18 -4.59 -29.95 7.89
CA GLN A 18 -4.90 -29.42 9.21
C GLN A 18 -5.38 -27.99 8.97
N ALA A 19 -6.67 -27.78 9.18
CA ALA A 19 -7.17 -26.48 9.58
C ALA A 19 -6.44 -26.12 10.88
N GLU A 20 -5.26 -25.51 10.76
CA GLU A 20 -4.71 -24.71 11.84
C GLU A 20 -5.72 -23.58 12.03
N GLY A 21 -6.60 -23.76 13.02
CA GLY A 21 -7.39 -22.65 13.55
C GLY A 21 -6.42 -21.51 13.79
N ALA A 22 -6.73 -20.34 13.22
CA ALA A 22 -5.91 -19.14 13.19
C ALA A 22 -4.89 -19.15 14.33
N SER A 23 -3.64 -19.52 14.05
CA SER A 23 -2.56 -19.36 15.02
C SER A 23 -2.67 -17.90 15.46
N SER A 24 -2.80 -17.62 16.75
CA SER A 24 -2.85 -16.25 17.25
C SER A 24 -1.49 -15.62 16.97
N PHE A 25 -1.34 -15.07 15.77
CA PHE A 25 -0.13 -14.39 15.36
C PHE A 25 0.09 -13.24 16.33
N ASP A 26 1.28 -13.19 16.89
CA ASP A 26 1.62 -12.20 17.89
C ASP A 26 1.79 -10.83 17.18
N CYS A 27 0.84 -9.94 17.43
CA CYS A 27 0.90 -8.57 16.94
C CYS A 27 1.83 -7.70 17.77
N ASP A 28 2.34 -8.17 18.91
CA ASP A 28 3.30 -7.41 19.69
C ASP A 28 4.58 -7.22 18.90
N ASN A 29 4.99 -5.97 18.72
CA ASN A 29 6.23 -5.59 18.06
C ASN A 29 6.36 -6.14 16.60
N PHE A 30 5.26 -6.43 15.91
CA PHE A 30 5.30 -7.02 14.55
C PHE A 30 5.98 -6.11 13.51
N LEU A 31 5.92 -4.77 13.68
CA LEU A 31 6.65 -3.82 12.85
C LEU A 31 8.18 -3.96 12.99
N LYS A 32 8.65 -4.59 14.07
CA LYS A 32 10.04 -5.01 14.29
C LYS A 32 10.24 -6.51 14.11
N PHE A 33 9.29 -7.19 13.48
CA PHE A 33 9.31 -8.62 13.26
C PHE A 33 9.51 -9.42 14.56
N GLY A 34 8.84 -9.00 15.64
CA GLY A 34 8.94 -9.65 16.95
C GLY A 34 10.35 -9.58 17.58
N GLY A 35 11.25 -8.74 17.04
CA GLY A 35 12.65 -8.66 17.46
C GLY A 35 13.57 -9.72 16.85
N ASP A 36 13.06 -10.62 16.00
CA ASP A 36 13.84 -11.67 15.33
C ASP A 36 13.49 -11.75 13.83
N VAL A 37 14.19 -10.91 13.06
CA VAL A 37 14.04 -10.84 11.60
C VAL A 37 14.35 -12.17 10.93
N THR A 38 15.27 -12.97 11.47
CA THR A 38 15.66 -14.27 10.89
C THR A 38 14.52 -15.28 11.04
N LYS A 39 13.93 -15.35 12.23
CA LYS A 39 12.73 -16.18 12.48
C LYS A 39 11.57 -15.74 11.60
N THR A 40 11.32 -14.45 11.47
CA THR A 40 10.25 -13.96 10.60
C THR A 40 10.51 -14.25 9.13
N ARG A 41 11.75 -14.20 8.64
CA ARG A 41 12.11 -14.65 7.29
C ARG A 41 11.80 -16.13 7.08
N ALA A 42 12.14 -16.98 8.04
CA ALA A 42 11.85 -18.41 7.97
C ALA A 42 10.35 -18.70 7.94
N LEU A 43 9.54 -17.97 8.73
CA LEU A 43 8.08 -18.05 8.69
C LEU A 43 7.52 -17.54 7.36
N PHE A 44 8.06 -16.43 6.85
CA PHE A 44 7.67 -15.88 5.57
C PHE A 44 7.92 -16.87 4.41
N ASP A 45 9.06 -17.55 4.42
CA ASP A 45 9.40 -18.55 3.38
C ASP A 45 8.50 -19.79 3.41
N GLN A 46 7.80 -20.05 4.52
CA GLN A 46 6.82 -21.13 4.62
C GLN A 46 5.43 -20.74 4.09
N GLY A 47 5.08 -19.45 4.16
CA GLY A 47 3.75 -18.97 3.78
C GLY A 47 3.67 -17.45 3.69
N PRO A 48 4.13 -16.84 2.57
CA PRO A 48 4.15 -15.40 2.38
C PRO A 48 2.76 -14.77 2.56
N GLU A 49 1.75 -15.34 1.90
CA GLU A 49 0.37 -14.86 1.92
C GLU A 49 -0.28 -15.00 3.30
N THR A 50 0.08 -16.05 4.04
CA THR A 50 -0.39 -16.23 5.43
C THR A 50 0.22 -15.18 6.35
N LEU A 51 1.54 -14.96 6.24
CA LEU A 51 2.21 -14.00 7.10
C LEU A 51 1.83 -12.54 6.76
N THR A 52 1.59 -12.24 5.49
CA THR A 52 1.18 -10.88 5.10
C THR A 52 -0.28 -10.59 5.47
N TRP A 53 -1.16 -11.60 5.45
CA TRP A 53 -2.49 -11.51 6.08
C TRP A 53 -2.40 -11.25 7.58
N ASN A 54 -1.52 -11.97 8.29
CA ASN A 54 -1.28 -11.71 9.71
C ASN A 54 -0.85 -10.25 9.97
N TRP A 55 0.07 -9.71 9.17
CA TRP A 55 0.46 -8.30 9.26
C TRP A 55 -0.71 -7.35 8.99
N PHE A 56 -1.56 -7.64 7.99
CA PHE A 56 -2.74 -6.84 7.70
C PHE A 56 -3.75 -6.86 8.85
N THR A 57 -3.96 -8.01 9.49
CA THR A 57 -4.76 -8.10 10.72
C THR A 57 -4.16 -7.24 11.82
N CYS A 58 -2.84 -7.33 12.09
CA CYS A 58 -2.18 -6.53 13.13
C CYS A 58 -2.24 -5.03 12.86
N LEU A 59 -2.04 -4.61 11.61
CA LEU A 59 -2.16 -3.22 11.18
C LEU A 59 -3.55 -2.63 11.48
N ASN A 60 -4.58 -3.46 11.41
CA ASN A 60 -5.99 -3.08 11.63
C ASN A 60 -6.51 -3.33 13.05
N GLN A 61 -5.66 -3.80 13.98
CA GLN A 61 -6.01 -3.82 15.41
C GLN A 61 -6.07 -2.39 15.97
N PRO A 62 -6.83 -2.15 17.06
CA PRO A 62 -6.73 -0.90 17.80
C PRO A 62 -5.27 -0.63 18.22
N ALA A 63 -4.81 0.61 18.08
CA ALA A 63 -3.41 0.97 18.33
C ALA A 63 -2.99 0.82 19.81
N ALA A 64 -3.96 0.92 20.72
CA ALA A 64 -3.83 0.65 22.14
C ALA A 64 -5.23 0.38 22.72
N SER A 65 -5.29 -0.11 23.97
CA SER A 65 -6.58 -0.23 24.68
C SER A 65 -7.31 1.11 24.70
N ASN A 66 -8.59 1.11 24.33
CA ASN A 66 -9.44 2.30 24.20
C ASN A 66 -8.97 3.37 23.19
N ASN A 67 -7.98 3.07 22.33
CA ASN A 67 -7.60 3.97 21.24
C ASN A 67 -8.52 3.72 20.03
N PRO A 68 -9.25 4.73 19.51
CA PRO A 68 -10.17 4.53 18.39
C PRO A 68 -9.44 4.36 17.04
N ASN A 69 -8.13 4.62 17.00
CA ASN A 69 -7.31 4.51 15.81
C ASN A 69 -6.74 3.09 15.67
N ARG A 70 -6.53 2.66 14.44
CA ARG A 70 -5.82 1.44 14.10
C ARG A 70 -4.31 1.64 14.19
N VAL A 71 -3.55 0.55 14.35
CA VAL A 71 -2.09 0.62 14.37
C VAL A 71 -1.56 1.36 13.14
N TRP A 72 -2.07 1.06 11.94
CA TRP A 72 -1.59 1.72 10.73
C TRP A 72 -1.86 3.24 10.69
N GLU A 73 -2.95 3.71 11.30
CA GLU A 73 -3.28 5.15 11.40
C GLU A 73 -2.28 5.90 12.30
N THR A 74 -1.52 5.18 13.13
CA THR A 74 -0.44 5.75 13.95
C THR A 74 0.91 5.88 13.23
N LEU A 75 1.03 5.35 12.02
CA LEU A 75 2.23 5.54 11.20
C LEU A 75 2.36 7.02 10.78
N LYS A 76 3.58 7.50 10.52
CA LYS A 76 3.82 8.92 10.19
C LYS A 76 3.40 9.21 8.75
N PRO A 77 2.46 10.14 8.50
CA PRO A 77 2.11 10.54 7.14
C PRO A 77 3.27 11.23 6.44
N SER A 78 3.49 10.92 5.16
CA SER A 78 4.62 11.46 4.37
C SER A 78 4.60 12.99 4.24
N ASP A 79 3.43 13.63 4.25
CA ASP A 79 3.27 15.09 4.23
C ASP A 79 3.75 15.77 5.53
N GLN A 80 3.97 14.98 6.59
CA GLN A 80 4.56 15.43 7.85
C GLN A 80 6.04 15.06 7.98
N VAL A 81 6.63 14.50 6.93
CA VAL A 81 8.06 14.16 6.82
C VAL A 81 8.71 15.08 5.80
N TYR A 82 8.11 15.16 4.61
CA TYR A 82 8.57 15.97 3.50
C TYR A 82 7.89 17.35 3.53
N LEU A 83 8.36 18.20 4.44
CA LEU A 83 7.76 19.52 4.64
C LEU A 83 7.96 20.41 3.41
N SER A 84 6.98 21.26 3.11
CA SER A 84 6.97 22.11 1.91
C SER A 84 8.15 23.10 1.82
N ASN A 85 8.75 23.44 2.96
CA ASN A 85 9.94 24.29 3.07
C ASN A 85 11.26 23.48 3.16
N GLY A 86 11.22 22.15 3.02
CA GLY A 86 12.38 21.27 3.13
C GLY A 86 13.04 21.23 4.51
N SER A 87 12.39 21.76 5.55
CA SER A 87 12.95 21.72 6.91
C SER A 87 12.89 20.32 7.52
N ALA A 88 13.72 20.10 8.55
CA ALA A 88 13.71 18.85 9.30
C ALA A 88 12.32 18.60 9.92
N PRO A 89 11.74 17.41 9.75
CA PRO A 89 10.47 17.10 10.39
C PRO A 89 10.66 16.98 11.91
N GLY A 90 9.66 17.39 12.68
CA GLY A 90 9.61 17.12 14.12
C GLY A 90 9.51 15.61 14.43
N PRO A 91 9.64 15.20 15.71
CA PRO A 91 9.72 13.80 16.12
C PRO A 91 8.65 12.88 15.52
N TYR A 92 8.94 11.57 15.42
CA TYR A 92 8.02 10.58 14.83
C TYR A 92 6.60 10.63 15.41
N GLY A 93 6.49 10.66 16.75
CA GLY A 93 5.21 10.72 17.46
C GLY A 93 4.51 12.08 17.39
N ALA A 94 5.21 13.15 17.01
CA ALA A 94 4.62 14.47 16.89
C ALA A 94 3.79 14.57 15.60
N ARG A 95 2.55 15.03 15.72
CA ARG A 95 1.66 15.31 14.59
C ARG A 95 1.65 16.79 14.27
N VAL A 96 1.59 17.12 12.99
CA VAL A 96 1.27 18.48 12.54
C VAL A 96 -0.12 18.85 13.05
N GLN A 97 -0.26 20.04 13.62
CA GLN A 97 -1.55 20.54 14.08
C GLN A 97 -2.51 20.63 12.90
N LEU A 98 -3.76 20.17 13.10
CA LEU A 98 -4.79 20.32 12.09
C LEU A 98 -4.99 21.80 11.75
N PRO A 99 -5.15 22.15 10.47
CA PRO A 99 -5.53 23.50 10.09
C PRO A 99 -6.79 23.93 10.86
N ARG A 100 -6.82 25.17 11.35
CA ARG A 100 -7.93 25.68 12.17
C ARG A 100 -9.29 25.48 11.49
N GLU A 101 -9.36 25.79 10.20
CA GLU A 101 -10.57 25.61 9.39
C GLU A 101 -11.03 24.13 9.34
N VAL A 102 -10.09 23.18 9.27
CA VAL A 102 -10.39 21.76 9.30
C VAL A 102 -10.98 21.36 10.66
N ALA A 103 -10.39 21.84 11.75
CA ALA A 103 -10.88 21.57 13.10
C ALA A 103 -12.29 22.15 13.33
N GLU A 104 -12.54 23.39 12.88
CA GLU A 104 -13.86 24.03 12.97
C GLU A 104 -14.93 23.27 12.18
N LYS A 105 -14.62 22.88 10.93
CA LYS A 105 -15.53 22.08 10.09
C LYS A 105 -15.78 20.68 10.67
N ALA A 106 -14.75 20.02 11.19
CA ALA A 106 -14.88 18.71 11.82
C ALA A 106 -15.79 18.78 13.06
N ASN A 107 -15.62 19.80 13.91
CA ASN A 107 -16.47 20.03 15.07
C ASN A 107 -17.94 20.27 14.66
N ALA A 108 -18.17 21.07 13.61
CA ALA A 108 -19.51 21.31 13.09
C ALA A 108 -20.20 20.04 12.55
N LEU A 109 -19.41 19.07 12.05
CA LEU A 109 -19.89 17.76 11.60
C LEU A 109 -20.03 16.73 12.73
N GLY A 110 -19.76 17.11 13.99
CA GLY A 110 -19.83 16.18 15.13
C GLY A 110 -18.79 15.05 15.08
N MET A 111 -17.66 15.29 14.40
CA MET A 111 -16.59 14.31 14.26
C MET A 111 -15.90 14.01 15.59
N ASN A 112 -15.39 12.79 15.74
CA ASN A 112 -14.71 12.33 16.94
C ASN A 112 -13.30 12.97 17.03
N PRO A 113 -13.03 13.82 18.04
CA PRO A 113 -11.74 14.50 18.17
C PRO A 113 -10.59 13.56 18.60
N ALA A 114 -10.89 12.36 19.10
CA ALA A 114 -9.88 11.36 19.47
C ALA A 114 -9.42 10.51 18.27
N ARG A 115 -10.12 10.60 17.13
CA ARG A 115 -9.76 9.90 15.90
C ARG A 115 -8.83 10.74 15.02
N VAL A 116 -7.89 10.08 14.38
CA VAL A 116 -7.03 10.68 13.36
C VAL A 116 -7.88 11.26 12.24
N MET A 117 -7.45 12.42 11.77
CA MET A 117 -8.02 13.13 10.64
C MET A 117 -7.03 13.03 9.47
N HIS A 118 -7.37 12.24 8.46
CA HIS A 118 -6.46 11.89 7.37
C HIS A 118 -6.36 13.00 6.33
N ASN A 119 -5.14 13.45 6.04
CA ASN A 119 -4.86 14.29 4.88
C ASN A 119 -4.76 13.42 3.61
N ILE A 120 -5.76 13.53 2.72
CA ILE A 120 -5.87 12.74 1.50
C ILE A 120 -5.80 13.62 0.24
N ASN A 121 -4.91 14.63 0.27
CA ASN A 121 -4.69 15.56 -0.84
C ASN A 121 -4.25 14.89 -2.16
N ALA A 122 -3.56 13.74 -2.10
CA ALA A 122 -3.01 13.11 -3.30
C ALA A 122 -4.11 12.43 -4.14
N VAL A 123 -4.11 12.68 -5.44
CA VAL A 123 -5.06 12.09 -6.42
C VAL A 123 -4.36 11.45 -7.61
N GLN A 124 -3.07 11.70 -7.76
CA GLN A 124 -2.33 11.30 -8.94
C GLN A 124 -1.73 9.91 -8.77
N GLN A 125 -1.99 9.04 -9.73
CA GLN A 125 -1.37 7.73 -9.86
C GLN A 125 -0.05 7.82 -10.64
N VAL A 126 0.69 6.72 -10.65
CA VAL A 126 2.02 6.62 -11.27
C VAL A 126 1.98 6.89 -12.78
N ASP A 127 0.87 6.52 -13.42
CA ASP A 127 0.63 6.71 -14.85
C ASP A 127 0.10 8.10 -15.24
N GLY A 128 -0.11 8.98 -14.25
CA GLY A 128 -0.68 10.30 -14.45
C GLY A 128 -2.18 10.31 -14.71
N MET A 129 -2.83 9.14 -14.77
CA MET A 129 -4.28 9.03 -14.87
C MET A 129 -4.92 9.15 -13.49
N ILE A 130 -6.15 9.66 -13.48
CA ILE A 130 -6.98 9.73 -12.29
C ILE A 130 -7.95 8.56 -12.37
N LEU A 131 -8.04 7.78 -11.29
CA LEU A 131 -9.15 6.86 -11.11
C LEU A 131 -10.33 7.63 -10.54
N GLU A 132 -11.47 7.53 -11.22
CA GLU A 132 -12.69 8.23 -10.83
C GLU A 132 -13.65 7.32 -10.07
N MET A 133 -14.36 7.93 -9.13
CA MET A 133 -15.54 7.35 -8.50
C MET A 133 -16.69 7.32 -9.51
N GLY A 134 -17.36 6.17 -9.62
CA GLY A 134 -18.46 5.95 -10.56
C GLY A 134 -19.30 4.74 -10.17
N GLY A 135 -20.28 4.36 -10.99
CA GLY A 135 -21.22 3.28 -10.64
C GLY A 135 -22.22 3.72 -9.57
N ASP A 136 -22.27 2.99 -8.46
CA ASP A 136 -23.27 3.11 -7.38
C ASP A 136 -22.94 4.23 -6.36
N VAL A 137 -22.43 5.35 -6.86
CA VAL A 137 -22.07 6.54 -6.06
C VAL A 137 -23.12 7.64 -6.19
N PRO A 138 -23.30 8.49 -5.15
CA PRO A 138 -24.11 9.70 -5.27
C PRO A 138 -23.58 10.64 -6.36
N GLU A 139 -24.47 11.38 -7.01
CA GLU A 139 -24.11 12.33 -8.08
C GLU A 139 -23.08 13.37 -7.60
N ALA A 140 -23.15 13.78 -6.34
CA ALA A 140 -22.22 14.76 -5.74
C ALA A 140 -20.75 14.29 -5.69
N VAL A 141 -20.49 12.99 -5.76
CA VAL A 141 -19.13 12.42 -5.74
C VAL A 141 -18.78 11.65 -7.01
N LYS A 142 -19.71 11.56 -7.97
CA LYS A 142 -19.46 10.94 -9.27
C LYS A 142 -18.40 11.75 -10.04
N GLY A 143 -17.44 11.07 -10.65
CA GLY A 143 -16.29 11.68 -11.32
C GLY A 143 -15.26 12.30 -10.36
N LYS A 144 -15.47 12.27 -9.03
CA LYS A 144 -14.44 12.70 -8.09
C LYS A 144 -13.30 11.68 -8.05
N PRO A 145 -12.04 12.13 -7.85
CA PRO A 145 -10.89 11.24 -7.83
C PRO A 145 -10.90 10.34 -6.60
N VAL A 146 -10.48 9.08 -6.78
CA VAL A 146 -9.95 8.26 -5.69
C VAL A 146 -8.70 8.95 -5.12
N ARG A 147 -8.61 8.99 -3.80
CA ARG A 147 -7.56 9.75 -3.10
C ARG A 147 -6.56 8.82 -2.43
N PHE A 148 -5.34 9.31 -2.20
CA PHE A 148 -4.24 8.51 -1.68
C PHE A 148 -3.57 9.14 -0.46
N GLN A 149 -3.01 8.28 0.38
CA GLN A 149 -2.17 8.69 1.50
C GLN A 149 -0.99 7.73 1.63
N LEU A 150 0.21 8.27 1.87
CA LEU A 150 1.39 7.48 2.20
C LEU A 150 1.76 7.66 3.67
N LEU A 151 2.09 6.56 4.33
CA LEU A 151 2.49 6.53 5.73
C LEU A 151 3.74 5.65 5.90
N MET A 152 4.56 5.94 6.92
CA MET A 152 5.80 5.21 7.14
C MET A 152 6.01 4.84 8.62
N SER A 153 6.68 3.71 8.84
CA SER A 153 7.07 3.24 10.17
C SER A 153 8.13 4.13 10.82
N LYS A 154 8.33 3.93 12.12
CA LYS A 154 9.35 4.65 12.88
C LYS A 154 10.75 4.43 12.32
N ASP A 155 11.09 3.22 11.91
CA ASP A 155 12.44 2.93 11.40
C ASP A 155 12.70 3.51 10.03
N THR A 156 11.67 3.54 9.17
CA THR A 156 11.73 4.26 7.89
C THR A 156 11.99 5.75 8.14
N TYR A 157 11.21 6.37 9.04
CA TYR A 157 11.36 7.78 9.38
C TYR A 157 12.72 8.08 10.02
N ASP A 158 13.13 7.30 11.02
CA ASP A 158 14.40 7.52 11.74
C ASP A 158 15.58 7.44 10.78
N TYR A 159 15.55 6.48 9.84
CA TYR A 159 16.57 6.35 8.80
C TYR A 159 16.59 7.58 7.88
N ILE A 160 15.43 8.05 7.41
CA ILE A 160 15.32 9.24 6.57
C ILE A 160 15.90 10.48 7.28
N VAL A 161 15.56 10.67 8.56
CA VAL A 161 16.05 11.79 9.36
C VAL A 161 17.54 11.68 9.64
N GLN A 162 18.01 10.48 10.03
CA GLN A 162 19.42 10.22 10.33
C GLN A 162 20.31 10.42 9.09
N LYS A 163 19.85 10.02 7.91
CA LYS A 163 20.55 10.24 6.64
C LYS A 163 20.39 11.65 6.07
N GLY A 164 19.51 12.47 6.67
CA GLY A 164 19.24 13.84 6.21
C GLY A 164 18.47 13.92 4.89
N VAL A 165 17.85 12.83 4.43
CA VAL A 165 17.22 12.73 3.08
C VAL A 165 15.74 13.13 3.04
N TYR A 166 15.23 13.75 4.11
CA TYR A 166 13.87 14.32 4.18
C TYR A 166 13.66 15.55 3.27
N ASN A 167 14.74 16.11 2.73
CA ASN A 167 14.72 17.21 1.77
C ASN A 167 15.61 16.91 0.56
N VAL A 168 15.46 17.69 -0.52
CA VAL A 168 16.23 17.44 -1.76
C VAL A 168 17.71 17.74 -1.57
N ASN A 169 18.08 18.73 -0.76
CA ASN A 169 19.47 19.07 -0.46
C ASN A 169 20.24 17.87 0.12
N GLY A 170 19.61 17.11 1.02
CA GLY A 170 20.21 15.90 1.59
C GLY A 170 20.28 14.73 0.61
N GLN A 171 19.30 14.60 -0.28
CA GLN A 171 19.35 13.59 -1.36
C GLN A 171 20.43 13.92 -2.40
N GLU A 172 20.64 15.19 -2.71
CA GLU A 172 21.73 15.65 -3.59
C GLU A 172 23.12 15.42 -2.99
N ALA A 173 23.23 15.45 -1.65
CA ALA A 173 24.46 15.20 -0.92
C ALA A 173 24.83 13.70 -0.81
N LEU A 174 24.00 12.78 -1.33
CA LEU A 174 24.27 11.35 -1.24
C LEU A 174 25.54 10.94 -2.01
N THR A 175 26.46 10.29 -1.30
CA THR A 175 27.69 9.72 -1.89
C THR A 175 27.52 8.24 -2.26
N SER A 176 26.57 7.55 -1.65
CA SER A 176 26.26 6.13 -1.86
C SER A 176 24.76 5.91 -1.97
N ASP A 177 24.39 4.71 -2.39
CA ASP A 177 23.01 4.24 -2.33
C ASP A 177 22.51 4.22 -0.87
N LEU A 178 21.20 4.37 -0.71
CA LEU A 178 20.52 4.09 0.54
C LEU A 178 20.34 2.59 0.72
N ASP A 179 20.25 2.17 1.98
CA ASP A 179 19.96 0.80 2.40
C ASP A 179 19.21 0.89 3.73
N PHE A 180 17.87 0.84 3.65
CA PHE A 180 16.99 0.99 4.79
C PHE A 180 17.11 -0.22 5.73
N PRO A 181 16.86 -0.05 7.04
CA PRO A 181 16.92 -1.16 7.98
C PRO A 181 15.88 -2.22 7.62
N PRO A 182 16.13 -3.52 7.92
CA PRO A 182 15.17 -4.60 7.62
C PRO A 182 13.76 -4.33 8.14
N THR A 183 13.64 -3.63 9.27
CA THR A 183 12.40 -3.26 9.95
C THR A 183 11.76 -1.98 9.39
N ALA A 184 12.17 -1.50 8.22
CA ALA A 184 11.49 -0.41 7.52
C ALA A 184 10.18 -0.88 6.88
N TRP A 185 9.14 -0.06 7.02
CA TRP A 185 7.83 -0.23 6.37
C TRP A 185 7.28 1.07 5.79
N GLU A 186 6.57 0.95 4.68
CA GLU A 186 5.73 1.99 4.10
C GLU A 186 4.35 1.44 3.75
N LEU A 187 3.34 2.30 3.88
CA LEU A 187 1.98 2.03 3.44
C LEU A 187 1.54 3.05 2.41
N LYS A 188 0.71 2.62 1.47
CA LYS A 188 -0.04 3.51 0.58
C LYS A 188 -1.52 3.11 0.60
N ALA A 189 -2.37 3.98 1.13
CA ALA A 189 -3.81 3.79 1.20
C ALA A 189 -4.51 4.50 0.04
N SER A 190 -5.59 3.90 -0.49
CA SER A 190 -6.54 4.54 -1.40
C SER A 190 -7.92 4.71 -0.76
N TRP A 191 -8.62 5.78 -1.14
CA TRP A 191 -9.82 6.27 -0.45
C TRP A 191 -10.92 6.67 -1.42
N LEU A 192 -12.13 6.17 -1.19
CA LEU A 192 -13.37 6.70 -1.78
C LEU A 192 -13.87 7.86 -0.92
N TRP A 193 -14.14 9.01 -1.54
CA TRP A 193 -14.65 10.18 -0.82
C TRP A 193 -16.15 10.05 -0.53
N ILE A 194 -16.54 10.28 0.72
CA ILE A 194 -17.94 10.21 1.16
C ILE A 194 -18.49 11.61 1.43
N GLY A 195 -17.66 12.51 1.98
CA GLY A 195 -18.13 13.80 2.48
C GLY A 195 -18.94 13.62 3.76
N ALA A 196 -20.08 14.29 3.87
CA ALA A 196 -20.98 14.21 5.03
C ALA A 196 -22.25 13.39 4.74
N ASP A 197 -22.32 12.66 3.62
CA ASP A 197 -23.48 11.86 3.24
C ASP A 197 -23.57 10.58 4.11
N THR A 198 -24.45 10.60 5.10
CA THR A 198 -24.68 9.48 6.02
C THR A 198 -25.28 8.25 5.32
N THR A 199 -26.06 8.44 4.25
CA THR A 199 -26.67 7.34 3.50
C THR A 199 -25.59 6.58 2.74
N PHE A 200 -24.71 7.31 2.06
CA PHE A 200 -23.59 6.71 1.35
C PHE A 200 -22.56 6.11 2.31
N GLN A 201 -22.29 6.76 3.44
CA GLN A 201 -21.46 6.21 4.51
C GLN A 201 -21.98 4.85 5.01
N ASN A 202 -23.27 4.78 5.35
CA ASN A 202 -23.90 3.54 5.82
C ASN A 202 -23.86 2.43 4.75
N ARG A 203 -24.03 2.78 3.48
CA ARG A 203 -23.91 1.82 2.37
C ARG A 203 -22.50 1.23 2.29
N LEU A 204 -21.48 2.08 2.32
CA LEU A 204 -20.09 1.61 2.29
C LEU A 204 -19.74 0.78 3.53
N GLN A 205 -20.25 1.14 4.71
CA GLN A 205 -20.09 0.31 5.91
C GLN A 205 -20.75 -1.06 5.76
N ALA A 206 -21.96 -1.13 5.19
CA ALA A 206 -22.66 -2.38 4.92
C ALA A 206 -21.91 -3.25 3.88
N ASP A 207 -21.23 -2.61 2.92
CA ASP A 207 -20.31 -3.26 1.99
C ASP A 207 -18.94 -3.60 2.61
N GLY A 208 -18.77 -3.36 3.91
CA GLY A 208 -17.60 -3.76 4.69
C GLY A 208 -16.37 -2.87 4.52
N TYR A 209 -16.55 -1.62 4.08
CA TYR A 209 -15.47 -0.64 4.06
C TYR A 209 -15.16 -0.11 5.46
N TYR A 210 -13.87 0.06 5.73
CA TYR A 210 -13.41 0.85 6.87
C TYR A 210 -13.57 2.34 6.60
N ILE A 211 -14.26 3.05 7.48
CA ILE A 211 -14.54 4.49 7.35
C ILE A 211 -13.62 5.30 8.26
N ALA A 212 -12.96 6.30 7.69
CA ALA A 212 -12.10 7.25 8.40
C ALA A 212 -12.60 8.69 8.24
N GLN A 213 -12.18 9.56 9.16
CA GLN A 213 -12.37 11.00 9.05
C GLN A 213 -11.22 11.56 8.23
N ALA A 214 -11.52 12.42 7.26
CA ALA A 214 -10.53 12.88 6.31
C ALA A 214 -10.80 14.31 5.84
N TYR A 215 -9.76 14.89 5.27
CA TYR A 215 -9.82 16.17 4.61
C TYR A 215 -8.87 16.22 3.42
N TYR A 216 -9.17 17.14 2.51
CA TYR A 216 -8.27 17.53 1.43
C TYR A 216 -8.48 19.00 1.07
N GLN A 217 -7.64 19.52 0.19
CA GLN A 217 -7.75 20.86 -0.38
C GLN A 217 -8.25 20.79 -1.81
N GLU A 218 -9.22 21.63 -2.12
CA GLU A 218 -9.75 21.86 -3.47
C GLU A 218 -9.87 23.37 -3.66
N ASN A 219 -9.23 23.92 -4.70
CA ASN A 219 -9.26 25.36 -5.01
C ASN A 219 -8.88 26.27 -3.82
N GLY A 220 -7.89 25.84 -3.03
CA GLY A 220 -7.42 26.59 -1.85
C GLY A 220 -8.32 26.52 -0.62
N GLN A 221 -9.40 25.73 -0.66
CA GLN A 221 -10.33 25.53 0.46
C GLN A 221 -10.20 24.11 1.03
N TYR A 222 -10.43 23.96 2.34
CA TYR A 222 -10.47 22.63 2.94
C TYR A 222 -11.85 21.99 2.79
N VAL A 223 -11.87 20.78 2.25
CA VAL A 223 -13.04 19.89 2.23
C VAL A 223 -12.87 18.86 3.33
N VAL A 224 -13.83 18.76 4.25
CA VAL A 224 -13.78 17.89 5.44
C VAL A 224 -14.98 16.94 5.42
N GLY A 225 -14.75 15.68 5.77
CA GLY A 225 -15.76 14.63 5.63
C GLY A 225 -15.24 13.26 6.03
N TYR A 226 -15.92 12.24 5.54
CA TYR A 226 -15.53 10.84 5.68
C TYR A 226 -14.96 10.29 4.38
N ALA A 227 -14.18 9.24 4.51
CA ALA A 227 -13.66 8.46 3.39
C ALA A 227 -13.63 6.96 3.72
N ALA A 228 -13.81 6.13 2.70
CA ALA A 228 -13.74 4.67 2.82
C ALA A 228 -12.43 4.13 2.27
N LEU A 229 -11.73 3.29 3.03
CA LEU A 229 -10.48 2.66 2.59
C LEU A 229 -10.77 1.64 1.48
N SER A 230 -10.39 1.93 0.24
CA SER A 230 -10.61 1.03 -0.90
C SER A 230 -9.46 0.07 -1.16
N GLY A 231 -8.26 0.41 -0.70
CA GLY A 231 -7.06 -0.39 -0.91
C GLY A 231 -5.89 0.03 -0.03
N LEU A 232 -4.98 -0.90 0.22
CA LEU A 232 -3.80 -0.70 1.04
C LEU A 232 -2.62 -1.52 0.49
N HIS A 233 -1.58 -0.82 0.05
CA HIS A 233 -0.25 -1.41 -0.10
C HIS A 233 0.44 -1.45 1.25
N VAL A 234 1.03 -2.61 1.57
CA VAL A 234 1.87 -2.86 2.74
C VAL A 234 3.24 -3.29 2.24
N VAL A 235 4.26 -2.48 2.48
CA VAL A 235 5.60 -2.65 1.91
C VAL A 235 6.63 -2.65 3.02
N ASN A 236 7.55 -3.62 3.05
CA ASN A 236 8.58 -3.71 4.09
C ASN A 236 9.91 -4.33 3.63
N LYS A 237 10.99 -4.06 4.37
CA LYS A 237 12.36 -4.49 4.05
C LYS A 237 12.71 -5.86 4.67
N LEU A 238 11.73 -6.76 4.87
CA LEU A 238 12.02 -8.11 5.40
C LEU A 238 13.06 -8.83 4.52
N LYS A 239 12.98 -8.66 3.20
CA LYS A 239 13.91 -9.21 2.21
C LYS A 239 14.76 -8.08 1.58
N PRO A 240 15.96 -8.39 1.02
CA PRO A 240 16.80 -7.39 0.35
C PRO A 240 16.09 -6.64 -0.79
N ASP A 241 15.26 -7.32 -1.59
CA ASP A 241 14.47 -6.71 -2.66
C ASP A 241 13.09 -6.20 -2.19
N TRP A 242 12.92 -6.04 -0.87
CA TRP A 242 11.64 -5.72 -0.21
C TRP A 242 10.56 -6.79 -0.40
N VAL A 243 9.50 -6.64 0.40
CA VAL A 243 8.26 -7.39 0.29
C VAL A 243 7.15 -6.39 0.01
N TRP A 244 6.39 -6.64 -1.06
CA TRP A 244 5.21 -5.88 -1.43
C TRP A 244 3.97 -6.72 -1.25
N THR A 245 2.96 -6.19 -0.59
CA THR A 245 1.66 -6.83 -0.43
C THR A 245 0.57 -5.81 -0.74
N THR A 246 -0.51 -6.24 -1.39
CA THR A 246 -1.66 -5.35 -1.61
C THR A 246 -2.99 -6.00 -1.27
N PHE A 247 -3.83 -5.22 -0.57
CA PHE A 247 -5.19 -5.54 -0.20
C PHE A 247 -6.16 -4.54 -0.83
N GLU A 248 -7.33 -5.01 -1.24
CA GLU A 248 -8.42 -4.14 -1.71
C GLU A 248 -9.79 -4.64 -1.27
N ASN A 249 -10.78 -3.76 -1.26
CA ASN A 249 -12.15 -4.17 -0.93
C ASN A 249 -12.81 -4.85 -2.14
N VAL A 250 -13.42 -6.01 -1.92
CA VAL A 250 -14.06 -6.83 -2.96
C VAL A 250 -15.19 -6.10 -3.70
N ASN A 251 -15.75 -5.03 -3.10
CA ASN A 251 -16.83 -4.23 -3.67
C ASN A 251 -16.34 -3.00 -4.44
N ASN A 252 -15.04 -2.82 -4.67
CA ASN A 252 -14.50 -1.63 -5.33
C ASN A 252 -15.09 -1.36 -6.72
N SER A 253 -15.41 -2.42 -7.48
CA SER A 253 -15.98 -2.33 -8.83
C SER A 253 -17.37 -1.69 -8.86
N LYS A 254 -18.09 -1.64 -7.72
CA LYS A 254 -19.36 -0.93 -7.62
C LYS A 254 -19.18 0.59 -7.60
N TYR A 255 -18.02 1.09 -7.14
CA TYR A 255 -17.83 2.49 -6.76
C TYR A 255 -16.73 3.21 -7.55
N THR A 256 -16.03 2.50 -8.43
CA THR A 256 -14.97 3.05 -9.27
C THR A 256 -15.06 2.51 -10.68
N VAL A 257 -14.67 3.34 -11.65
CA VAL A 257 -14.79 3.03 -13.08
C VAL A 257 -13.49 3.29 -13.82
N THR A 258 -13.30 2.59 -14.93
CA THR A 258 -12.21 2.84 -15.88
C THR A 258 -12.44 4.18 -16.60
N ASN A 259 -11.36 4.73 -17.15
CA ASN A 259 -11.40 5.92 -18.01
C ASN A 259 -11.87 5.61 -19.44
N ALA A 260 -12.46 4.43 -19.68
CA ALA A 260 -13.02 4.07 -20.98
C ALA A 260 -14.27 4.90 -21.31
N ILE A 261 -14.64 4.95 -22.59
CA ILE A 261 -15.87 5.60 -23.05
C ILE A 261 -16.71 4.55 -23.80
N PRO A 262 -17.85 4.09 -23.23
CA PRO A 262 -18.38 4.45 -21.91
C PRO A 262 -17.55 3.88 -20.75
N PRO A 263 -17.60 4.48 -19.54
CA PRO A 263 -16.90 3.97 -18.36
C PRO A 263 -17.42 2.59 -17.97
N THR A 264 -16.50 1.70 -17.55
CA THR A 264 -16.83 0.36 -17.07
C THR A 264 -16.37 0.16 -15.62
N PRO A 265 -16.99 -0.74 -14.84
CA PRO A 265 -16.53 -1.07 -13.49
C PRO A 265 -15.02 -1.38 -13.44
N MET A 266 -14.30 -0.78 -12.50
CA MET A 266 -12.88 -1.04 -12.29
C MET A 266 -12.71 -2.38 -11.55
N THR A 267 -12.00 -3.32 -12.17
CA THR A 267 -11.70 -4.64 -11.60
C THR A 267 -10.20 -4.88 -11.53
N ASN A 268 -9.77 -5.75 -10.63
CA ASN A 268 -8.38 -6.19 -10.58
C ASN A 268 -8.13 -7.24 -11.68
N SER A 269 -7.14 -7.00 -12.54
CA SER A 269 -6.77 -7.91 -13.63
C SER A 269 -5.59 -8.83 -13.30
N THR A 270 -4.97 -8.65 -12.13
CA THR A 270 -3.75 -9.37 -11.71
C THR A 270 -3.96 -10.32 -10.55
N GLY A 271 -5.12 -10.29 -9.90
CA GLY A 271 -5.45 -11.24 -8.86
C GLY A 271 -6.88 -11.16 -8.36
N PRO A 272 -7.19 -11.82 -7.22
CA PRO A 272 -6.24 -12.52 -6.36
C PRO A 272 -5.45 -13.64 -7.06
N THR A 273 -4.16 -13.75 -6.76
CA THR A 273 -3.36 -14.93 -7.14
C THR A 273 -3.91 -16.19 -6.48
N THR A 274 -3.60 -17.39 -7.00
CA THR A 274 -4.10 -18.65 -6.41
C THR A 274 -3.70 -18.81 -4.93
N ALA A 275 -2.46 -18.46 -4.57
CA ALA A 275 -2.00 -18.50 -3.18
C ALA A 275 -2.75 -17.48 -2.30
N ALA A 276 -2.97 -16.27 -2.81
CA ALA A 276 -3.71 -15.25 -2.09
C ALA A 276 -5.18 -15.64 -1.90
N ALA A 277 -5.84 -16.21 -2.91
CA ALA A 277 -7.20 -16.70 -2.82
C ALA A 277 -7.36 -17.81 -1.75
N ALA A 278 -6.38 -18.71 -1.66
CA ALA A 278 -6.34 -19.72 -0.60
C ALA A 278 -6.25 -19.08 0.79
N ALA A 279 -5.34 -18.11 0.97
CA ALA A 279 -5.20 -17.39 2.23
C ALA A 279 -6.47 -16.57 2.58
N ASN A 280 -7.08 -15.90 1.61
CA ASN A 280 -8.34 -15.15 1.78
C ASN A 280 -9.44 -16.03 2.37
N THR A 281 -9.58 -17.25 1.84
CA THR A 281 -10.59 -18.23 2.30
C THR A 281 -10.40 -18.60 3.77
N SER A 282 -9.16 -18.64 4.27
CA SER A 282 -8.85 -18.92 5.66
C SER A 282 -9.01 -17.70 6.58
N PHE A 283 -8.54 -16.52 6.14
CA PHE A 283 -8.47 -15.33 7.00
C PHE A 283 -9.76 -14.52 7.08
N GLN A 284 -10.52 -14.39 5.98
CA GLN A 284 -11.72 -13.55 5.97
C GLN A 284 -12.80 -14.02 6.98
N PRO A 285 -13.10 -15.32 7.12
CA PRO A 285 -14.05 -15.78 8.15
C PRO A 285 -13.55 -15.56 9.59
N ALA A 286 -12.23 -15.64 9.80
CA ALA A 286 -11.60 -15.43 11.11
C ALA A 286 -11.47 -13.94 11.49
N ASN A 287 -11.65 -13.03 10.53
CA ASN A 287 -11.52 -11.58 10.73
C ASN A 287 -12.76 -10.85 10.22
N PRO A 288 -13.92 -10.91 10.92
CA PRO A 288 -15.19 -10.39 10.41
C PRO A 288 -15.15 -8.91 9.97
N MET A 289 -14.41 -8.07 10.69
CA MET A 289 -14.23 -6.64 10.37
C MET A 289 -13.42 -6.38 9.09
N LEU A 290 -12.64 -7.37 8.64
CA LEU A 290 -11.80 -7.30 7.44
C LEU A 290 -12.28 -8.26 6.36
N SER A 291 -13.41 -8.94 6.56
CA SER A 291 -13.92 -10.01 5.68
C SER A 291 -14.23 -9.57 4.25
N LYS A 292 -14.31 -8.26 4.00
CA LYS A 292 -14.52 -7.66 2.68
C LYS A 292 -13.26 -7.08 2.05
N TYR A 293 -12.11 -7.19 2.71
CA TYR A 293 -10.81 -6.95 2.11
C TYR A 293 -10.23 -8.28 1.67
N GLU A 294 -9.61 -8.30 0.50
CA GLU A 294 -8.92 -9.47 -0.03
C GLU A 294 -7.47 -9.16 -0.33
N LEU A 295 -6.59 -10.10 -0.01
CA LEU A 295 -5.21 -10.08 -0.50
C LEU A 295 -5.24 -10.36 -1.99
N ILE A 296 -4.62 -9.49 -2.79
CA ILE A 296 -4.43 -9.75 -4.21
C ILE A 296 -3.18 -10.62 -4.41
N GLY A 297 -2.11 -10.34 -3.67
CA GLY A 297 -0.88 -11.13 -3.71
C GLY A 297 0.28 -10.50 -2.95
N THR A 298 1.37 -11.26 -2.85
CA THR A 298 2.64 -10.84 -2.25
C THR A 298 3.77 -10.98 -3.28
N GLN A 299 4.54 -9.92 -3.50
CA GLN A 299 5.74 -9.92 -4.36
C GLN A 299 6.98 -9.75 -3.49
N TYR A 300 7.94 -10.67 -3.58
CA TYR A 300 9.14 -10.71 -2.71
C TYR A 300 10.34 -11.47 -3.32
N GLU A 301 10.15 -12.06 -4.49
CA GLU A 301 11.19 -12.84 -5.17
C GLU A 301 12.22 -11.90 -5.80
N PRO A 302 13.47 -12.39 -6.02
CA PRO A 302 14.44 -11.63 -6.79
C PRO A 302 13.84 -11.23 -8.14
N ILE A 303 13.75 -9.93 -8.37
CA ILE A 303 13.21 -9.42 -9.63
C ILE A 303 14.18 -9.84 -10.73
N PRO A 304 13.72 -10.49 -11.81
CA PRO A 304 14.60 -10.96 -12.86
C PRO A 304 15.33 -9.80 -13.52
N THR A 305 16.57 -10.03 -13.96
CA THR A 305 17.41 -9.03 -14.66
C THR A 305 17.05 -8.85 -16.13
N LYS A 306 16.11 -9.65 -16.63
CA LYS A 306 15.51 -9.54 -17.96
C LYS A 306 14.00 -9.61 -17.82
N ALA A 307 13.28 -8.87 -18.66
CA ALA A 307 11.85 -9.05 -18.81
C ALA A 307 11.57 -10.52 -19.12
N LEU A 308 10.75 -11.15 -18.28
CA LEU A 308 10.23 -12.48 -18.58
C LEU A 308 9.28 -12.38 -19.76
N ILE A 309 9.14 -13.47 -20.50
CA ILE A 309 8.10 -13.59 -21.55
C ILE A 309 6.73 -13.25 -20.94
N THR A 310 6.51 -13.64 -19.68
CA THR A 310 5.37 -13.24 -18.86
C THR A 310 5.86 -12.62 -17.57
N PRO A 311 5.77 -11.29 -17.39
CA PRO A 311 6.19 -10.65 -16.16
C PRO A 311 5.33 -11.05 -14.95
N LYS A 312 5.93 -11.04 -13.75
CA LYS A 312 5.19 -11.20 -12.49
C LYS A 312 4.50 -9.89 -12.15
N LEU A 313 3.25 -9.76 -12.58
CA LEU A 313 2.43 -8.58 -12.33
C LEU A 313 1.66 -8.72 -11.01
N LEU A 314 1.56 -7.62 -10.28
CA LEU A 314 0.74 -7.49 -9.08
C LEU A 314 0.28 -6.04 -9.04
N ALA A 315 -1.00 -5.83 -9.25
CA ALA A 315 -1.62 -4.52 -9.24
C ALA A 315 -2.74 -4.48 -8.21
N ASN A 316 -3.06 -3.29 -7.74
CA ASN A 316 -4.30 -3.00 -7.04
C ASN A 316 -5.18 -2.14 -7.96
N SER A 317 -6.45 -2.52 -8.06
CA SER A 317 -7.40 -1.87 -8.97
C SER A 317 -7.57 -0.37 -8.68
N GLN A 318 -7.28 0.05 -7.44
CA GLN A 318 -7.43 1.42 -6.96
C GLN A 318 -6.15 2.26 -7.06
N LEU A 319 -4.99 1.63 -6.87
CA LEU A 319 -3.70 2.32 -6.75
C LEU A 319 -2.92 2.32 -8.08
N GLU A 320 -3.11 1.27 -8.89
CA GLU A 320 -2.49 1.11 -10.21
C GLU A 320 -3.49 1.26 -11.37
N SER A 321 -4.77 0.98 -11.13
CA SER A 321 -5.93 1.22 -11.99
C SER A 321 -5.77 1.00 -13.52
N ALA A 322 -5.21 1.94 -14.27
CA ALA A 322 -5.07 1.87 -15.72
C ALA A 322 -3.72 1.29 -16.19
N PHE A 323 -2.72 1.15 -15.31
CA PHE A 323 -1.43 0.52 -15.64
C PHE A 323 -1.29 -0.92 -15.10
N GLN A 324 -2.38 -1.57 -14.68
CA GLN A 324 -2.32 -2.93 -14.09
C GLN A 324 -1.56 -3.96 -14.95
N SER A 325 -1.69 -3.89 -16.28
CA SER A 325 -1.01 -4.78 -17.24
C SER A 325 0.51 -4.61 -17.29
N GLN A 326 1.05 -3.58 -16.64
CA GLN A 326 2.49 -3.31 -16.54
C GLN A 326 2.93 -3.12 -15.08
N SER A 327 2.05 -3.39 -14.11
CA SER A 327 2.36 -3.22 -12.70
C SER A 327 3.18 -4.40 -12.17
N SER A 328 4.50 -4.26 -12.18
CA SER A 328 5.39 -5.02 -11.31
C SER A 328 5.91 -4.08 -10.23
N CYS A 329 5.29 -4.12 -9.05
CA CYS A 329 5.55 -3.14 -8.00
C CYS A 329 7.03 -3.09 -7.61
N LEU A 330 7.66 -4.25 -7.37
CA LEU A 330 9.07 -4.30 -7.02
C LEU A 330 9.99 -3.88 -8.17
N ALA A 331 9.71 -4.26 -9.43
CA ALA A 331 10.53 -3.82 -10.56
C ALA A 331 10.48 -2.30 -10.76
N CYS A 332 9.29 -1.71 -10.63
CA CYS A 332 9.12 -0.27 -10.70
C CYS A 332 9.78 0.43 -9.51
N HIS A 333 9.58 -0.08 -8.30
CA HIS A 333 10.16 0.50 -7.09
C HIS A 333 11.68 0.37 -7.01
N ASP A 334 12.28 -0.68 -7.56
CA ASP A 334 13.74 -0.81 -7.68
C ASP A 334 14.34 0.41 -8.39
N THR A 335 13.62 1.03 -9.31
CA THR A 335 14.10 2.22 -10.04
C THR A 335 14.15 3.52 -9.21
N ALA A 336 13.72 3.49 -7.94
CA ALA A 336 13.83 4.64 -7.03
C ALA A 336 15.30 5.06 -6.92
N ALA A 337 15.64 6.18 -7.54
CA ALA A 337 17.00 6.69 -7.58
C ALA A 337 17.02 8.21 -7.77
N TYR A 338 18.05 8.87 -7.25
CA TYR A 338 18.26 10.32 -7.40
C TYR A 338 19.65 10.60 -7.95
N SER A 339 19.74 11.56 -8.87
CA SER A 339 20.99 12.08 -9.42
C SER A 339 21.03 13.58 -9.22
N LYS A 340 22.18 14.08 -8.75
CA LYS A 340 22.44 15.52 -8.64
C LYS A 340 22.28 16.27 -9.97
N THR A 341 22.60 15.62 -11.09
CA THR A 341 22.55 16.25 -12.43
C THR A 341 21.29 15.92 -13.21
N LYS A 342 20.65 14.78 -12.94
CA LYS A 342 19.48 14.29 -13.69
C LYS A 342 18.16 14.37 -12.89
N GLY A 343 18.22 14.66 -11.60
CA GLY A 343 17.08 14.61 -10.68
C GLY A 343 16.65 13.17 -10.36
N TYR A 344 15.37 12.97 -10.08
CA TYR A 344 14.82 11.63 -9.85
C TYR A 344 14.80 10.82 -11.14
N PHE A 345 15.11 9.53 -11.05
CA PHE A 345 15.04 8.62 -12.18
C PHE A 345 13.64 8.62 -12.80
N ASN A 346 13.57 8.68 -14.13
CA ASN A 346 12.30 8.61 -14.84
C ASN A 346 11.98 7.15 -15.19
N PHE A 347 11.14 6.53 -14.38
CA PHE A 347 10.68 5.15 -14.60
C PHE A 347 9.66 5.02 -15.73
N ALA A 348 9.11 6.11 -16.28
CA ALA A 348 8.28 6.07 -17.48
C ALA A 348 9.20 5.91 -18.71
N LEU A 349 9.41 4.68 -19.13
CA LEU A 349 10.32 4.32 -20.22
C LEU A 349 9.64 4.52 -21.57
N ARG A 350 10.41 4.92 -22.58
CA ARG A 350 9.89 5.05 -23.95
C ARG A 350 10.07 3.74 -24.70
N GLU A 351 8.99 3.18 -25.22
CA GLU A 351 9.03 1.99 -26.07
C GLU A 351 8.04 2.13 -27.22
N GLN A 352 8.51 1.93 -28.46
CA GLN A 352 7.69 1.95 -29.69
C GLN A 352 6.75 3.17 -29.84
N GLY A 353 7.19 4.35 -29.38
CA GLY A 353 6.40 5.59 -29.43
C GLY A 353 5.37 5.74 -28.29
N GLY A 354 5.29 4.76 -27.39
CA GLY A 354 4.49 4.81 -26.16
C GLY A 354 5.35 4.90 -24.88
N ILE A 355 4.66 4.80 -23.75
CA ILE A 355 5.25 4.73 -22.41
C ILE A 355 5.04 3.32 -21.87
N VAL A 356 6.10 2.74 -21.31
CA VAL A 356 6.04 1.48 -20.57
C VAL A 356 6.68 1.63 -19.18
N TYR A 357 6.28 0.77 -18.26
CA TYR A 357 6.82 0.71 -16.91
C TYR A 357 7.73 -0.51 -16.70
N PRO A 358 8.75 -0.41 -15.84
CA PRO A 358 9.66 -1.52 -15.55
C PRO A 358 8.89 -2.72 -15.00
N THR A 359 8.99 -3.85 -15.70
CA THR A 359 8.47 -5.14 -15.25
C THR A 359 9.55 -6.13 -14.82
N ALA A 360 10.82 -5.72 -14.95
CA ALA A 360 12.04 -6.41 -14.54
C ALA A 360 13.07 -5.38 -14.03
N LYS A 361 14.17 -5.84 -13.38
CA LYS A 361 15.25 -4.92 -12.96
C LYS A 361 15.85 -4.28 -14.20
N LEU A 362 16.02 -2.96 -14.13
CA LEU A 362 16.77 -2.25 -15.14
C LEU A 362 18.28 -2.53 -14.97
N PRO A 363 19.04 -2.59 -16.07
CA PRO A 363 20.48 -2.80 -15.99
C PRO A 363 21.19 -1.72 -15.14
N PRO A 364 22.25 -2.06 -14.38
CA PRO A 364 22.97 -1.08 -13.54
C PRO A 364 23.45 0.16 -14.28
N GLN A 365 23.79 0.05 -15.58
CA GLN A 365 24.23 1.19 -16.38
C GLN A 365 23.15 2.27 -16.57
N ASP A 366 21.87 1.93 -16.48
CA ASP A 366 20.77 2.91 -16.56
C ASP A 366 20.80 3.86 -15.36
N PHE A 367 21.39 3.39 -14.25
CA PHE A 367 21.59 4.16 -13.02
C PHE A 367 22.96 4.83 -12.94
N ALA A 368 23.70 4.94 -14.07
CA ALA A 368 24.93 5.73 -14.09
C ALA A 368 24.65 7.17 -13.60
N ASP A 369 25.43 7.62 -12.61
CA ASP A 369 25.29 8.90 -11.91
C ASP A 369 24.05 9.04 -11.02
N TYR A 370 23.32 7.96 -10.74
CA TYR A 370 22.26 7.92 -9.75
C TYR A 370 22.73 7.26 -8.46
N LYS A 371 22.04 7.59 -7.36
CA LYS A 371 22.07 6.90 -6.07
C LYS A 371 20.72 6.24 -5.86
N LYS A 372 20.71 4.93 -5.62
CA LYS A 372 19.48 4.17 -5.35
C LYS A 372 18.91 4.61 -4.01
N LEU A 373 17.59 4.71 -3.96
CA LEU A 373 16.79 5.10 -2.79
C LEU A 373 16.12 3.89 -2.13
N ASP A 374 16.65 2.69 -2.39
CA ASP A 374 16.22 1.41 -1.81
C ASP A 374 14.70 1.22 -1.83
N TYR A 375 14.08 1.29 -3.02
CA TYR A 375 12.64 1.09 -3.24
C TYR A 375 11.70 2.17 -2.64
N VAL A 376 12.20 3.11 -1.84
CA VAL A 376 11.41 4.15 -1.15
C VAL A 376 11.13 5.34 -2.08
N TRP A 377 10.12 5.20 -2.94
CA TRP A 377 9.68 6.28 -3.83
C TRP A 377 9.07 7.48 -3.09
N SER A 378 8.68 7.35 -1.82
CA SER A 378 8.14 8.46 -1.04
C SER A 378 9.15 9.61 -0.88
N LEU A 379 10.46 9.31 -0.96
CA LEU A 379 11.55 10.30 -0.96
C LEU A 379 11.41 11.34 -2.08
N LYS A 380 10.74 11.00 -3.19
CA LYS A 380 10.43 11.93 -4.28
C LYS A 380 9.55 13.11 -3.86
N ARG A 381 8.85 13.01 -2.73
CA ARG A 381 8.01 14.07 -2.18
C ARG A 381 8.82 15.14 -1.44
N ALA A 382 10.12 14.94 -1.24
CA ALA A 382 11.00 15.92 -0.63
C ALA A 382 11.00 17.25 -1.39
N HIS A 383 11.06 18.34 -0.63
CA HIS A 383 11.19 19.69 -1.15
C HIS A 383 12.60 20.23 -0.88
N TRP A 384 13.01 21.22 -1.65
CA TRP A 384 14.24 21.96 -1.37
C TRP A 384 14.08 22.75 -0.08
N GLN A 385 15.11 22.70 0.76
CA GLN A 385 15.32 23.69 1.81
C GLN A 385 15.79 24.98 1.13
N ARG A 386 14.96 26.01 1.24
CA ARG A 386 15.23 27.34 0.69
C ARG A 386 15.83 28.27 1.74
#